data_AF-A0A9D4Q3A0-F1
#
_entry.id   AF-A0A9D4Q3A0-F1
#
_cell.length_a   1.000
_cell.length_b   1.000
_cell.length_c   1.000
_cell.angle_alpha   90.00
_cell.angle_beta   90.00
_cell.angle_gamma   90.00
#
_symmetry.space_group_name_H-M   'P 1'
#
loop_
_entity.id
_entity.type
_entity.pdbx_description
1 polymer ?
#
loop_
_entity_poly.entity_id
_entity_poly.type
_entity_poly.pdbx_seq_one_letter_code
_entity_poly.pdbx_strand_id
1 'polypeptide(L)'
;MEFASDKYMTQIVDGERYGMEREPQLIREVLRFDPGTDDVVLVTYPTSGTHWMQQIMQLIVYRGSSATTHDEFRKRSPFLEDCGKRISDVTTNSHPRILTTHFRPGLLKINQCSKYVYVARNPWDLCASLYDQARQAPLYPEFVPMFLQGYVPYGSYFQQVSAAYKLRNEPNVFFVTYEEVAGNTAGVVVRLAEFLGVSHGKAVREDPALLNDIVRKCSTNFMKEMMTVPMKEMANAVVKNKKLLTLINVPVPKEDARVVKRPPFLEDYGERISEVTTNSHPKILTTHFRSGLLKINQSSKYVTQKNTHYD
;
A
#
# COMPACT_ATOMS: atom_id res chain seq x y z
N MET A 1 8.55 -8.54 -26.09
CA MET A 1 9.24 -7.31 -25.67
C MET A 1 9.90 -7.64 -24.34
N GLU A 2 11.22 -7.69 -24.30
CA GLU A 2 11.97 -8.11 -23.11
C GLU A 2 12.22 -6.89 -22.22
N PHE A 3 11.57 -6.83 -21.06
CA PHE A 3 11.72 -5.72 -20.13
C PHE A 3 13.02 -5.91 -19.33
N ALA A 4 14.10 -5.26 -19.78
CA ALA A 4 15.40 -5.31 -19.09
C ALA A 4 15.29 -4.78 -17.65
N SER A 5 15.87 -5.51 -16.69
CA SER A 5 15.87 -5.19 -15.24
C SER A 5 16.39 -3.79 -14.92
N ASP A 6 17.40 -3.37 -15.68
CA ASP A 6 18.22 -2.20 -15.38
C ASP A 6 17.50 -0.88 -15.68
N LYS A 7 16.50 -0.93 -16.56
CA LYS A 7 15.75 0.26 -17.00
C LYS A 7 14.70 0.71 -15.96
N TYR A 8 14.35 -0.14 -15.00
CA TYR A 8 13.16 0.06 -14.17
C TYR A 8 13.38 -0.19 -12.67
N MET A 9 14.64 -0.14 -12.23
CA MET A 9 14.98 -0.18 -10.81
C MET A 9 14.42 -1.42 -10.08
N THR A 10 14.33 -2.56 -10.76
CA THR A 10 13.92 -3.84 -10.16
C THR A 10 15.05 -4.87 -10.22
N GLN A 11 15.01 -5.82 -9.29
CA GLN A 11 15.88 -6.99 -9.23
C GLN A 11 15.02 -8.24 -9.01
N ILE A 12 15.58 -9.40 -9.37
CA ILE A 12 14.98 -10.70 -9.05
C ILE A 12 15.73 -11.29 -7.85
N VAL A 13 15.00 -11.62 -6.79
CA VAL A 13 15.53 -12.34 -5.62
C VAL A 13 14.69 -13.58 -5.43
N ASP A 14 15.33 -14.75 -5.49
CA ASP A 14 14.71 -16.06 -5.30
C ASP A 14 13.45 -16.29 -6.17
N GLY A 15 13.47 -15.79 -7.42
CA GLY A 15 12.40 -15.95 -8.40
C GLY A 15 11.31 -14.88 -8.38
N GLU A 16 11.33 -13.96 -7.41
CA GLU A 16 10.33 -12.90 -7.25
C GLU A 16 10.94 -11.52 -7.52
N ARG A 17 10.11 -10.58 -7.99
CA ARG A 17 10.56 -9.23 -8.40
C ARG A 17 10.43 -8.22 -7.27
N TYR A 18 11.53 -7.53 -6.97
CA TYR A 18 11.60 -6.49 -5.94
C TYR A 18 12.26 -5.22 -6.47
N GLY A 19 12.13 -4.11 -5.75
CA GLY A 19 12.88 -2.89 -6.05
C GLY A 19 14.38 -3.06 -5.77
N MET A 20 15.24 -2.40 -6.54
CA MET A 20 16.72 -2.45 -6.38
C MET A 20 17.22 -1.81 -5.08
N GLU A 21 16.40 -0.98 -4.45
CA GLU A 21 16.63 -0.41 -3.13
C GLU A 21 16.53 -1.44 -1.99
N ARG A 22 15.90 -2.61 -2.25
CA ARG A 22 15.76 -3.67 -1.26
C ARG A 22 17.01 -4.53 -1.18
N GLU A 23 17.46 -4.83 0.03
CA GLU A 23 18.60 -5.72 0.22
C GLU A 23 18.14 -7.19 0.10
N PRO A 24 18.77 -8.03 -0.75
CA PRO A 24 18.40 -9.44 -0.89
C PRO A 24 18.42 -10.22 0.42
N GLN A 25 19.31 -9.86 1.34
CA GLN A 25 19.35 -10.47 2.67
C GLN A 25 18.09 -10.15 3.47
N LEU A 26 17.66 -8.88 3.53
CA LEU A 26 16.44 -8.49 4.25
C LEU A 26 15.21 -9.15 3.64
N ILE A 27 15.12 -9.25 2.31
CA ILE A 27 14.04 -9.98 1.61
C ILE A 27 13.93 -11.40 2.16
N ARG A 28 15.04 -12.15 2.20
CA ARG A 28 15.05 -13.54 2.70
C ARG A 28 14.73 -13.64 4.19
N GLU A 29 15.09 -12.64 4.98
CA GLU A 29 14.72 -12.59 6.39
C GLU A 29 13.22 -12.40 6.58
N VAL A 30 12.58 -11.52 5.81
CA VAL A 30 11.11 -11.35 5.81
C VAL A 30 10.40 -12.63 5.40
N LEU A 31 10.87 -13.33 4.36
CA LEU A 31 10.28 -14.61 3.91
C LEU A 31 10.34 -15.70 4.99
N ARG A 32 11.26 -15.59 5.95
CA ARG A 32 11.41 -16.54 7.07
C ARG A 32 10.77 -16.05 8.36
N PHE A 33 10.38 -14.78 8.42
CA PHE A 33 9.78 -14.14 9.58
C PHE A 33 8.47 -14.84 9.95
N ASP A 34 8.35 -15.20 11.22
CA ASP A 34 7.16 -15.84 11.79
C ASP A 34 6.55 -14.86 12.80
N PRO A 35 5.38 -14.26 12.50
CA PRO A 35 4.76 -13.30 13.39
C PRO A 35 4.33 -13.94 14.73
N GLY A 36 4.46 -13.21 15.82
CA GLY A 36 4.05 -13.64 17.16
C GLY A 36 2.53 -13.60 17.36
N THR A 37 2.05 -14.20 18.46
CA THR A 37 0.61 -14.35 18.77
C THR A 37 -0.14 -13.01 18.87
N ASP A 38 0.53 -11.96 19.35
CA ASP A 38 -0.04 -10.63 19.50
C ASP A 38 0.33 -9.68 18.35
N ASP A 39 0.95 -10.19 17.28
CA ASP A 39 1.28 -9.37 16.12
C ASP A 39 0.08 -9.22 15.19
N VAL A 40 -0.07 -8.01 14.65
CA VAL A 40 -0.99 -7.72 13.57
C VAL A 40 -0.18 -7.28 12.36
N VAL A 41 -0.26 -8.06 11.27
CA VAL A 41 0.48 -7.80 10.04
C VAL A 41 -0.43 -7.12 9.01
N LEU A 42 -0.17 -5.85 8.73
CA LEU A 42 -0.74 -5.12 7.61
C LEU A 42 -0.03 -5.51 6.31
N VAL A 43 -0.77 -6.11 5.40
CA VAL A 43 -0.29 -6.52 4.08
C VAL A 43 -0.99 -5.69 3.01
N THR A 44 -0.22 -5.00 2.18
CA THR A 44 -0.77 -4.19 1.08
C THR A 44 0.09 -4.30 -0.18
N TYR A 45 -0.49 -4.22 -1.37
CA TYR A 45 0.30 -3.86 -2.54
C TYR A 45 0.69 -2.37 -2.41
N PRO A 46 1.90 -1.93 -2.77
CA PRO A 46 2.28 -0.51 -2.73
C PRO A 46 1.21 0.39 -3.35
N THR A 47 0.94 1.54 -2.71
CA THR A 47 -0.12 2.49 -3.09
C THR A 47 -1.58 2.02 -2.88
N SER A 48 -1.83 0.90 -2.19
CA SER A 48 -3.21 0.47 -1.86
C SER A 48 -3.81 1.17 -0.62
N GLY A 49 -3.18 2.22 -0.11
CA GLY A 49 -3.63 2.92 1.11
C GLY A 49 -2.90 2.51 2.39
N THR A 50 -1.65 2.05 2.29
CA THR A 50 -0.84 1.58 3.43
C THR A 50 -0.80 2.59 4.58
N HIS A 51 -0.35 3.82 4.32
CA HIS A 51 -0.26 4.86 5.37
C HIS A 51 -1.61 5.18 6.01
N TRP A 52 -2.69 5.13 5.23
CA TRP A 52 -4.04 5.37 5.76
C TRP A 52 -4.45 4.26 6.73
N MET A 53 -4.24 3.00 6.35
CA MET A 53 -4.54 1.86 7.22
C MET A 53 -3.61 1.81 8.44
N GLN A 54 -2.31 2.11 8.27
CA GLN A 54 -1.38 2.26 9.39
C GLN A 54 -1.87 3.31 10.38
N GLN A 55 -2.34 4.46 9.91
CA GLN A 55 -2.90 5.50 10.77
C GLN A 55 -4.13 5.02 11.51
N ILE A 56 -5.09 4.39 10.83
CA ILE A 56 -6.30 3.86 11.47
C ILE A 56 -5.92 2.86 12.57
N MET A 57 -5.06 1.89 12.26
CA MET A 57 -4.63 0.86 13.21
C MET A 57 -3.91 1.47 14.41
N GLN A 58 -2.98 2.40 14.18
CA GLN A 58 -2.27 3.10 15.25
C GLN A 58 -3.24 3.88 16.14
N LEU A 59 -4.17 4.65 15.57
CA LEU A 59 -5.13 5.40 16.37
C LEU A 59 -6.04 4.49 17.20
N ILE A 60 -6.41 3.31 16.70
CA ILE A 60 -7.18 2.32 17.47
C ILE A 60 -6.33 1.76 18.63
N VAL A 61 -5.10 1.33 18.36
CA VAL A 61 -4.22 0.72 19.37
C VAL A 61 -3.83 1.72 20.45
N TYR A 62 -3.55 2.97 20.05
CA TYR A 62 -3.13 4.06 20.94
C TYR A 62 -4.28 4.95 21.42
N ARG A 63 -5.53 4.48 21.33
CA ARG A 63 -6.74 5.14 21.87
C ARG A 63 -6.86 6.62 21.45
N GLY A 64 -6.70 6.87 20.15
CA GLY A 64 -6.79 8.20 19.54
C GLY A 64 -5.49 9.01 19.60
N SER A 65 -4.46 8.55 20.32
CA SER A 65 -3.17 9.24 20.35
C SER A 65 -2.43 9.07 19.02
N SER A 66 -2.30 10.16 18.25
CA SER A 66 -1.56 10.19 16.99
C SER A 66 -0.06 10.16 17.24
N ALA A 67 0.70 9.62 16.30
CA ALA A 67 2.12 9.93 16.23
C ALA A 67 2.30 11.45 16.01
N THR A 68 3.34 12.00 16.60
CA THR A 68 3.70 13.43 16.54
C THR A 68 4.79 13.71 15.50
N THR A 69 5.54 12.67 15.13
CA THR A 69 6.63 12.74 14.16
C THR A 69 6.56 11.58 13.18
N HIS A 70 7.16 11.76 12.01
CA HIS A 70 7.26 10.70 11.00
C HIS A 70 8.04 9.48 11.49
N ASP A 71 9.15 9.67 12.23
CA ASP A 71 9.91 8.55 12.81
C ASP A 71 9.10 7.78 13.86
N GLU A 72 8.32 8.48 14.69
CA GLU A 72 7.40 7.82 15.61
C GLU A 72 6.35 6.99 14.85
N PHE A 73 5.71 7.58 13.83
CA PHE A 73 4.73 6.87 12.99
C PHE A 73 5.32 5.59 12.38
N ARG A 74 6.56 5.67 11.89
CA ARG A 74 7.29 4.52 11.31
C ARG A 74 7.63 3.46 12.36
N LYS A 75 8.01 3.85 13.59
CA LYS A 75 8.32 2.92 14.69
C LYS A 75 7.08 2.23 15.27
N ARG A 76 5.93 2.89 15.22
CA ARG A 76 4.64 2.32 15.64
C ARG A 76 4.12 1.26 14.67
N SER A 77 4.51 1.32 13.39
CA SER A 77 4.13 0.36 12.36
C SER A 77 5.27 0.12 11.34
N PRO A 78 6.36 -0.55 11.75
CA PRO A 78 7.53 -0.72 10.90
C PRO A 78 7.28 -1.68 9.73
N PHE A 79 7.93 -1.41 8.60
CA PHE A 79 7.99 -2.32 7.47
C PHE A 79 8.97 -3.46 7.74
N LEU A 80 8.53 -4.70 7.54
CA LEU A 80 9.36 -5.90 7.69
C LEU A 80 10.56 -5.86 6.74
N GLU A 81 10.34 -5.43 5.49
CA GLU A 81 11.39 -5.33 4.47
C GLU A 81 12.47 -4.27 4.74
N ASP A 82 12.23 -3.34 5.68
CA ASP A 82 13.23 -2.36 6.11
C ASP A 82 13.99 -2.80 7.38
N CYS A 83 13.44 -3.75 8.14
CA CYS A 83 13.96 -4.12 9.47
C CYS A 83 14.55 -5.53 9.52
N GLY A 84 14.02 -6.48 8.75
CA GLY A 84 14.42 -7.89 8.82
C GLY A 84 14.40 -8.42 10.26
N LYS A 85 15.47 -9.10 10.68
CA LYS A 85 15.63 -9.61 12.06
C LYS A 85 15.65 -8.52 13.14
N ARG A 86 15.91 -7.27 12.78
CA ARG A 86 15.98 -6.14 13.73
C ARG A 86 14.61 -5.55 14.07
N ILE A 87 13.53 -6.18 13.62
CA ILE A 87 12.17 -5.69 13.87
C ILE A 87 11.91 -5.44 15.36
N SER A 88 12.40 -6.32 16.24
CA SER A 88 12.27 -6.18 17.68
C SER A 88 13.01 -4.97 18.26
N ASP A 89 14.07 -4.48 17.59
CA ASP A 89 14.82 -3.29 18.01
C ASP A 89 14.10 -1.99 17.67
N VAL A 90 13.13 -2.05 16.74
CA VAL A 90 12.47 -0.88 16.14
C VAL A 90 11.02 -0.75 16.60
N THR A 91 10.36 -1.87 16.90
CA THR A 91 8.98 -1.88 17.41
C THR A 91 8.89 -1.26 18.79
N THR A 92 7.80 -0.53 19.05
CA THR A 92 7.46 -0.08 20.41
C THR A 92 6.96 -1.26 21.26
N ASN A 93 7.01 -1.13 22.59
CA ASN A 93 6.43 -2.10 23.54
C ASN A 93 4.89 -2.03 23.63
N SER A 94 4.22 -1.49 22.61
CA SER A 94 2.76 -1.47 22.56
C SER A 94 2.23 -2.79 22.00
N HIS A 95 1.15 -3.30 22.60
CA HIS A 95 0.48 -4.51 22.16
C HIS A 95 -0.95 -4.19 21.72
N PRO A 96 -1.43 -4.76 20.60
CA PRO A 96 -0.67 -5.61 19.67
C PRO A 96 0.40 -4.82 18.90
N ARG A 97 1.50 -5.47 18.49
CA ARG A 97 2.49 -4.83 17.60
C ARG A 97 1.90 -4.77 16.20
N ILE A 98 1.99 -3.61 15.56
CA ILE A 98 1.57 -3.44 14.17
C ILE A 98 2.80 -3.59 13.28
N LEU A 99 2.80 -4.57 12.39
CA LEU A 99 3.88 -4.81 11.42
C LEU A 99 3.32 -4.58 10.02
N THR A 100 4.13 -4.03 9.11
CA THR A 100 3.67 -3.77 7.74
C THR A 100 4.55 -4.52 6.74
N THR A 101 3.97 -5.02 5.65
CA THR A 101 4.76 -5.50 4.52
C THR A 101 4.04 -5.38 3.19
N HIS A 102 4.83 -5.19 2.14
CA HIS A 102 4.37 -5.27 0.76
C HIS A 102 4.45 -6.67 0.14
N PHE A 103 4.93 -7.65 0.89
CA PHE A 103 5.14 -8.99 0.36
C PHE A 103 3.82 -9.73 0.18
N ARG A 104 3.75 -10.56 -0.86
CA ARG A 104 2.54 -11.32 -1.18
C ARG A 104 2.26 -12.37 -0.10
N PRO A 105 1.00 -12.56 0.35
CA PRO A 105 0.63 -13.59 1.33
C PRO A 105 1.18 -14.99 1.03
N GLY A 106 1.22 -15.40 -0.25
CA GLY A 106 1.76 -16.70 -0.66
C GLY A 106 3.28 -16.86 -0.53
N LEU A 107 4.01 -15.81 -0.14
CA LEU A 107 5.46 -15.83 0.14
C LEU A 107 5.76 -15.70 1.63
N LEU A 108 4.79 -15.27 2.43
CA LEU A 108 4.94 -15.04 3.86
C LEU A 108 4.61 -16.30 4.65
N LYS A 109 5.21 -16.45 5.83
CA LYS A 109 4.69 -17.40 6.82
C LYS A 109 3.41 -16.83 7.42
N ILE A 110 2.30 -17.46 7.08
CA ILE A 110 0.99 -17.16 7.66
C ILE A 110 0.68 -18.26 8.67
N ASN A 111 0.49 -17.84 9.93
CA ASN A 111 0.10 -18.73 11.01
C ASN A 111 -1.31 -18.37 11.51
N GLN A 112 -1.87 -19.20 12.39
CA GLN A 112 -3.24 -19.03 12.90
C GLN A 112 -3.31 -18.19 14.19
N CYS A 113 -2.16 -17.86 14.78
CA CYS A 113 -2.10 -17.15 16.05
C CYS A 113 -2.05 -15.64 15.88
N SER A 114 -1.44 -15.15 14.80
CA SER A 114 -1.34 -13.72 14.48
C SER A 114 -2.54 -13.25 13.69
N LYS A 115 -2.75 -11.93 13.67
CA LYS A 115 -3.79 -11.29 12.84
C LYS A 115 -3.19 -10.68 11.59
N TYR A 116 -3.96 -10.68 10.51
CA TYR A 116 -3.56 -10.12 9.23
C TYR A 116 -4.61 -9.12 8.74
N VAL A 117 -4.19 -7.93 8.34
CA VAL A 117 -5.05 -6.92 7.71
C VAL A 117 -4.61 -6.78 6.27
N TYR A 118 -5.50 -7.03 5.31
CA TYR A 118 -5.20 -6.84 3.90
C TYR A 118 -6.04 -5.71 3.31
N VAL A 119 -5.38 -4.79 2.59
CA VAL A 119 -6.06 -3.70 1.86
C VAL A 119 -5.89 -3.92 0.36
N ALA A 120 -7.00 -4.21 -0.31
CA ALA A 120 -7.08 -4.23 -1.77
C ALA A 120 -7.42 -2.84 -2.31
N ARG A 121 -7.11 -2.56 -3.57
CA ARG A 121 -7.54 -1.33 -4.27
C ARG A 121 -7.92 -1.62 -5.72
N ASN A 122 -8.74 -0.78 -6.33
CA ASN A 122 -8.97 -0.86 -7.76
C ASN A 122 -7.62 -0.87 -8.53
N PRO A 123 -7.36 -1.86 -9.41
CA PRO A 123 -6.08 -2.00 -10.11
C PRO A 123 -5.73 -0.79 -10.98
N TRP A 124 -6.71 -0.03 -11.47
CA TRP A 124 -6.48 1.15 -12.30
C TRP A 124 -6.06 2.35 -11.48
N ASP A 125 -6.75 2.60 -10.37
CA ASP A 125 -6.38 3.66 -9.44
C ASP A 125 -5.01 3.37 -8.81
N LEU A 126 -4.74 2.09 -8.54
CA LEU A 126 -3.44 1.62 -8.09
C LEU A 126 -2.37 1.80 -9.16
N CYS A 127 -2.61 1.40 -10.41
CA CYS A 127 -1.68 1.61 -11.53
C CYS A 127 -1.37 3.10 -11.72
N ALA A 128 -2.39 3.97 -11.71
CA ALA A 128 -2.21 5.41 -11.81
C ALA A 128 -1.44 5.99 -10.63
N SER A 129 -1.67 5.47 -9.41
CA SER A 129 -0.97 5.90 -8.20
C SER A 129 0.50 5.46 -8.18
N LEU A 130 0.80 4.22 -8.58
CA LEU A 130 2.18 3.75 -8.74
C LEU A 130 2.91 4.54 -9.80
N TYR A 131 2.21 4.82 -10.90
CA TYR A 131 2.74 5.64 -11.98
C TYR A 131 3.11 7.03 -11.44
N ASP A 132 2.22 7.71 -10.72
CA ASP A 132 2.50 9.02 -10.11
C ASP A 132 3.65 8.97 -9.11
N GLN A 133 3.73 7.93 -8.28
CA GLN A 133 4.87 7.73 -7.36
C GLN A 133 6.19 7.53 -8.11
N ALA A 134 6.15 6.90 -9.29
CA ALA A 134 7.31 6.66 -10.13
C ALA A 134 7.70 7.88 -11.00
N ARG A 135 6.87 8.94 -11.09
CA ARG A 135 7.06 10.11 -11.98
C ARG A 135 8.27 11.01 -11.66
N GLN A 136 9.17 10.59 -10.78
CA GLN A 136 10.54 11.11 -10.79
C GLN A 136 11.37 10.55 -11.96
N ALA A 137 10.86 9.55 -12.69
CA ALA A 137 11.41 9.05 -13.95
C ALA A 137 10.44 9.36 -15.12
N PRO A 138 10.96 9.66 -16.33
CA PRO A 138 10.16 10.09 -17.48
C PRO A 138 9.05 9.09 -17.84
N LEU A 139 7.95 9.61 -18.40
CA LEU A 139 6.79 8.88 -18.90
C LEU A 139 7.24 7.67 -19.75
N TYR A 140 7.03 6.45 -19.25
CA TYR A 140 7.16 5.23 -20.05
C TYR A 140 5.78 4.84 -20.58
N PRO A 141 5.51 4.95 -21.90
CA PRO A 141 4.29 4.42 -22.52
C PRO A 141 4.03 2.95 -22.16
N GLU A 142 5.08 2.22 -21.77
CA GLU A 142 5.05 0.82 -21.43
C GLU A 142 4.63 0.53 -19.98
N PHE A 143 4.41 1.54 -19.13
CA PHE A 143 4.14 1.32 -17.70
C PHE A 143 2.89 0.47 -17.44
N VAL A 144 1.79 0.70 -18.17
CA VAL A 144 0.57 -0.09 -18.01
C VAL A 144 0.79 -1.56 -18.40
N PRO A 145 1.34 -1.88 -19.60
CA PRO A 145 1.74 -3.25 -19.93
C PRO A 145 2.65 -3.91 -18.88
N MET A 146 3.62 -3.17 -18.34
CA MET A 146 4.51 -3.66 -17.30
C MET A 146 3.76 -3.98 -16.01
N PHE A 147 2.91 -3.07 -15.53
CA PHE A 147 2.06 -3.30 -14.37
C PHE A 147 1.19 -4.55 -14.54
N LEU A 148 0.53 -4.67 -15.71
CA LEU A 148 -0.33 -5.82 -16.02
C LEU A 148 0.42 -7.16 -16.00
N GLN A 149 1.68 -7.15 -16.42
CA GLN A 149 2.54 -8.33 -16.48
C GLN A 149 3.39 -8.53 -15.20
N GLY A 150 3.30 -7.63 -14.21
CA GLY A 150 4.08 -7.71 -12.97
C GLY A 150 5.57 -7.34 -13.11
N TYR A 151 5.93 -6.55 -14.13
CA TYR A 151 7.27 -5.98 -14.31
C TYR A 151 7.49 -4.69 -13.50
N VAL A 152 6.98 -4.67 -12.27
CA VAL A 152 7.10 -3.55 -11.32
C VAL A 152 7.59 -4.09 -9.97
N PRO A 153 8.12 -3.25 -9.05
CA PRO A 153 8.47 -3.71 -7.71
C PRO A 153 7.30 -4.46 -7.05
N TYR A 154 7.62 -5.56 -6.36
CA TYR A 154 6.66 -6.49 -5.73
C TYR A 154 5.81 -7.35 -6.69
N GLY A 155 6.12 -7.31 -7.99
CA GLY A 155 5.59 -8.26 -8.96
C GLY A 155 4.14 -8.01 -9.35
N SER A 156 3.37 -9.08 -9.54
CA SER A 156 1.99 -8.98 -10.04
C SER A 156 1.00 -8.61 -8.92
N TYR A 157 0.35 -7.45 -9.07
CA TYR A 157 -0.78 -7.08 -8.20
C TYR A 157 -1.87 -8.13 -8.19
N PHE A 158 -2.20 -8.70 -9.35
CA PHE A 158 -3.25 -9.71 -9.49
C PHE A 158 -2.93 -10.99 -8.71
N GLN A 159 -1.67 -11.42 -8.72
CA GLN A 159 -1.25 -12.54 -7.87
C GLN A 159 -1.33 -12.20 -6.39
N GLN A 160 -0.99 -10.97 -5.98
CA GLN A 160 -1.07 -10.56 -4.59
C GLN A 160 -2.50 -10.50 -4.08
N VAL A 161 -3.39 -9.80 -4.77
CA VAL A 161 -4.80 -9.68 -4.37
C VAL A 161 -5.52 -11.03 -4.45
N SER A 162 -5.20 -11.88 -5.42
CA SER A 162 -5.77 -13.24 -5.50
C SER A 162 -5.35 -14.11 -4.30
N ALA A 163 -4.07 -14.06 -3.92
CA ALA A 163 -3.57 -14.79 -2.75
C ALA A 163 -4.25 -14.30 -1.46
N ALA A 164 -4.36 -12.99 -1.27
CA ALA A 164 -5.04 -12.42 -0.11
C ALA A 164 -6.54 -12.76 -0.09
N TYR A 165 -7.21 -12.67 -1.24
CA TYR A 165 -8.64 -12.94 -1.34
C TYR A 165 -8.99 -14.40 -1.01
N LYS A 166 -8.10 -15.36 -1.29
CA LYS A 166 -8.28 -16.75 -0.86
C LYS A 166 -8.36 -16.90 0.66
N LEU A 167 -7.66 -16.06 1.41
CA LEU A 167 -7.60 -16.07 2.87
C LEU A 167 -8.68 -15.20 3.54
N ARG A 168 -9.47 -14.45 2.77
CA ARG A 168 -10.38 -13.41 3.31
C ARG A 168 -11.43 -13.89 4.33
N ASN A 169 -11.72 -15.19 4.35
CA ASN A 169 -12.70 -15.79 5.25
C ASN A 169 -12.05 -16.45 6.47
N GLU A 170 -10.72 -16.46 6.56
CA GLU A 170 -10.02 -16.94 7.74
C GLU A 170 -10.32 -16.00 8.91
N PRO A 171 -10.55 -16.53 10.13
CA PRO A 171 -11.01 -15.74 11.27
C PRO A 171 -9.98 -14.71 11.75
N ASN A 172 -8.70 -14.93 11.43
CA ASN A 172 -7.59 -14.04 11.75
C ASN A 172 -7.20 -13.13 10.57
N VAL A 173 -8.05 -12.98 9.55
CA VAL A 173 -7.82 -12.10 8.39
C VAL A 173 -8.91 -11.04 8.27
N PHE A 174 -8.52 -9.78 8.31
CA PHE A 174 -9.36 -8.63 8.00
C PHE A 174 -9.10 -8.18 6.57
N PHE A 175 -9.95 -8.60 5.63
CA PHE A 175 -9.88 -8.15 4.24
C PHE A 175 -10.77 -6.91 4.05
N VAL A 176 -10.21 -5.84 3.50
CA VAL A 176 -10.93 -4.61 3.19
C VAL A 176 -10.42 -4.02 1.87
N THR A 177 -11.20 -3.15 1.23
CA THR A 177 -10.74 -2.39 0.07
C THR A 177 -10.56 -0.91 0.41
N TYR A 178 -9.65 -0.24 -0.29
CA TYR A 178 -9.46 1.20 -0.22
C TYR A 178 -10.77 1.96 -0.42
N GLU A 179 -11.61 1.49 -1.35
CA GLU A 179 -12.90 2.09 -1.68
C GLU A 179 -13.92 1.94 -0.54
N GLU A 180 -13.87 0.83 0.21
CA GLU A 180 -14.69 0.65 1.42
C GLU A 180 -14.26 1.62 2.53
N VAL A 181 -12.94 1.76 2.74
CA VAL A 181 -12.39 2.73 3.71
C VAL A 181 -12.79 4.16 3.33
N ALA A 182 -12.73 4.50 2.04
CA ALA A 182 -13.11 5.81 1.54
C ALA A 182 -14.61 6.07 1.58
N GLY A 183 -15.44 5.06 1.36
CA GLY A 183 -16.89 5.16 1.39
C GLY A 183 -17.45 5.27 2.81
N ASN A 184 -16.85 4.59 3.79
CA ASN A 184 -17.30 4.61 5.18
C ASN A 184 -16.15 4.33 6.17
N THR A 185 -15.28 5.32 6.37
CA THR A 185 -14.13 5.20 7.28
C THR A 185 -14.57 4.84 8.70
N ALA A 186 -15.63 5.47 9.23
CA ALA A 186 -16.13 5.20 10.58
C ALA A 186 -16.55 3.74 10.77
N GLY A 187 -17.31 3.18 9.81
CA GLY A 187 -17.72 1.78 9.85
C GLY A 187 -16.54 0.81 9.78
N VAL A 188 -15.53 1.11 8.98
CA VAL A 188 -14.30 0.31 8.92
C VAL A 188 -13.52 0.40 10.24
N VAL A 189 -13.41 1.58 10.85
CA VAL A 189 -12.73 1.78 12.14
C VAL A 189 -13.36 0.90 13.23
N VAL A 190 -14.70 0.88 13.33
CA VAL A 190 -15.43 0.06 14.31
C VAL A 190 -15.16 -1.42 14.10
N ARG A 191 -15.33 -1.93 12.86
CA ARG A 191 -15.09 -3.34 12.52
C ARG A 191 -13.64 -3.76 12.75
N LEU A 192 -12.70 -2.90 12.39
CA LEU A 192 -11.28 -3.17 12.58
C LEU A 192 -10.91 -3.17 14.06
N ALA A 193 -11.46 -2.25 14.87
CA ALA A 193 -11.22 -2.23 16.30
C ALA A 193 -11.68 -3.52 16.98
N GLU A 194 -12.85 -4.04 16.61
CA GLU A 194 -13.35 -5.33 17.09
C GLU A 194 -12.44 -6.49 16.70
N PHE A 195 -11.97 -6.49 15.45
CA PHE A 195 -11.01 -7.48 14.95
C PHE A 195 -9.67 -7.43 15.70
N LEU A 196 -9.15 -6.24 15.98
CA LEU A 196 -7.89 -6.05 16.71
C LEU A 196 -8.00 -6.50 18.17
N GLY A 197 -9.17 -6.37 18.79
CA GLY A 197 -9.47 -7.00 20.08
C GLY A 197 -10.70 -6.41 20.77
N VAL A 198 -11.29 -7.20 21.68
CA VAL A 198 -12.53 -6.83 22.40
C VAL A 198 -12.41 -5.48 23.10
N SER A 199 -11.27 -5.19 23.72
CA SER A 199 -11.01 -3.91 24.42
C SER A 199 -11.01 -2.71 23.46
N HIS A 200 -10.43 -2.86 22.27
CA HIS A 200 -10.41 -1.82 21.24
C HIS A 200 -11.81 -1.61 20.66
N GLY A 201 -12.52 -2.69 20.32
CA GLY A 201 -13.90 -2.63 19.83
C GLY A 201 -14.84 -1.94 20.82
N LYS A 202 -14.75 -2.30 22.11
CA LYS A 202 -15.52 -1.66 23.18
C LYS A 202 -15.22 -0.16 23.27
N ALA A 203 -13.94 0.21 23.32
CA ALA A 203 -13.52 1.60 23.43
C ALA A 203 -14.06 2.47 22.29
N VAL A 204 -13.97 2.00 21.04
CA VAL A 204 -14.44 2.76 19.87
C VAL A 204 -15.97 2.82 19.80
N ARG A 205 -16.67 1.75 20.18
CA ARG A 205 -18.14 1.67 20.09
C ARG A 205 -18.84 2.50 21.17
N GLU A 206 -18.30 2.53 22.38
CA GLU A 206 -18.91 3.20 23.53
C GLU A 206 -18.54 4.68 23.63
N ASP A 207 -17.50 5.13 22.94
CA ASP A 207 -17.05 6.53 22.91
C ASP A 207 -17.15 7.13 21.48
N PRO A 208 -18.28 7.76 21.14
CA PRO A 208 -18.44 8.45 19.86
C PRO A 208 -17.44 9.59 19.65
N ALA A 209 -16.95 10.22 20.72
CA ALA A 209 -15.95 11.28 20.60
C ALA A 209 -14.60 10.72 20.15
N LEU A 210 -14.20 9.57 20.70
CA LEU A 210 -13.02 8.83 20.23
C LEU A 210 -13.16 8.44 18.75
N LEU A 211 -14.28 7.83 18.35
CA LEU A 211 -14.49 7.45 16.95
C LEU A 211 -14.40 8.66 16.01
N ASN A 212 -15.07 9.76 16.36
CA ASN A 212 -15.03 10.99 15.55
C ASN A 212 -13.61 11.58 15.46
N ASP A 213 -12.85 11.56 16.55
CA ASP A 213 -11.47 12.03 16.57
C ASP A 213 -10.56 11.15 15.71
N ILE A 214 -10.72 9.81 15.75
CA ILE A 214 -10.00 8.88 14.88
C ILE A 214 -10.29 9.21 13.42
N VAL A 215 -11.57 9.29 13.03
CA VAL A 215 -11.98 9.58 11.65
C VAL A 215 -11.41 10.92 11.17
N ARG A 216 -11.44 11.95 12.02
CA ARG A 216 -10.85 13.26 11.73
C ARG A 216 -9.34 13.18 11.49
N LYS A 217 -8.61 12.45 12.34
CA LYS A 217 -7.16 12.22 12.23
C LYS A 217 -6.76 11.25 11.10
N CYS A 218 -7.72 10.60 10.47
CA CYS A 218 -7.52 9.81 9.26
C CYS A 218 -7.80 10.60 7.96
N SER A 219 -8.21 11.86 8.06
CA SER A 219 -8.46 12.70 6.90
C SER A 219 -7.18 13.01 6.11
N THR A 220 -7.32 13.25 4.81
CA THR A 220 -6.19 13.53 3.92
C THR A 220 -5.38 14.76 4.35
N ASN A 221 -6.04 15.77 4.90
CA ASN A 221 -5.37 17.01 5.32
C ASN A 221 -4.45 16.75 6.51
N PHE A 222 -4.97 16.06 7.54
CA PHE A 222 -4.20 15.70 8.72
C PHE A 222 -3.01 14.79 8.36
N MET A 223 -3.24 13.80 7.49
CA MET A 223 -2.19 12.87 7.07
C MET A 223 -1.09 13.56 6.26
N LYS A 224 -1.42 14.54 5.41
CA LYS A 224 -0.40 15.30 4.64
C LYS A 224 0.54 16.07 5.56
N GLU A 225 0.00 16.73 6.57
CA GLU A 225 0.79 17.46 7.56
C GLU A 225 1.71 16.51 8.35
N MET A 226 1.18 15.37 8.83
CA MET A 226 1.96 14.40 9.60
C MET A 226 3.07 13.72 8.78
N MET A 227 2.79 13.39 7.51
CA MET A 227 3.71 12.66 6.64
C MET A 227 4.79 13.55 6.02
N THR A 228 4.81 14.85 6.36
CA THR A 228 5.86 15.76 5.91
C THR A 228 7.17 15.37 6.59
N VAL A 229 8.10 14.79 5.83
CA VAL A 229 9.44 14.44 6.32
C VAL A 229 10.28 15.72 6.41
N PRO A 230 10.83 16.09 7.57
CA PRO A 230 11.74 17.22 7.67
C PRO A 230 12.93 17.05 6.73
N MET A 231 13.32 18.09 5.97
CA MET A 231 14.42 18.00 4.98
C MET A 231 15.73 17.42 5.53
N LYS A 232 16.01 17.62 6.82
CA LYS A 232 17.18 17.07 7.52
C LYS A 232 17.15 15.53 7.60
N GLU A 233 15.98 14.93 7.75
CA GLU A 233 15.82 13.47 7.76
C GLU A 233 15.95 12.88 6.35
N MET A 234 15.42 13.58 5.34
CA MET A 234 15.58 13.21 3.93
C MET A 234 17.05 13.22 3.52
N ALA A 235 17.80 14.26 3.89
CA ALA A 235 19.25 14.35 3.64
C ALA A 235 20.02 13.19 4.29
N ASN A 236 19.67 12.83 5.53
CA ASN A 236 20.32 11.70 6.23
C ASN A 236 20.01 10.34 5.60
N ALA A 237 18.79 10.13 5.09
CA ALA A 237 18.41 8.90 4.40
C ALA A 237 19.18 8.73 3.08
N VAL A 238 19.35 9.83 2.33
CA VAL A 238 20.13 9.86 1.09
C VAL A 238 21.62 9.59 1.35
N VAL A 239 22.21 10.20 2.38
CA VAL A 239 23.62 10.00 2.75
C VAL A 239 23.90 8.55 3.18
N LYS A 240 22.97 7.92 3.89
CA LYS A 240 23.13 6.53 4.38
C LYS A 240 23.04 5.50 3.27
N ASN A 241 22.35 5.80 2.17
CA ASN A 241 22.16 4.84 1.09
C ASN A 241 22.87 5.31 -0.17
N LYS A 242 24.14 4.90 -0.33
CA LYS A 242 24.96 5.26 -1.51
C LYS A 242 24.31 4.89 -2.85
N LYS A 243 23.39 3.92 -2.88
CA LYS A 243 22.58 3.58 -4.06
C LYS A 243 21.50 4.61 -4.38
N LEU A 244 20.94 5.31 -3.38
CA LEU A 244 20.02 6.43 -3.60
C LEU A 244 20.74 7.65 -4.19
N LEU A 245 21.99 7.90 -3.79
CA LEU A 245 22.82 8.97 -4.37
C LEU A 245 23.09 8.77 -5.87
N THR A 246 23.29 7.53 -6.32
CA THR A 246 23.43 7.23 -7.75
C THR A 246 22.13 7.39 -8.54
N LEU A 247 20.97 7.39 -7.85
CA LEU A 247 19.64 7.54 -8.46
C LEU A 247 19.19 8.98 -8.61
N ILE A 248 19.62 9.86 -7.71
CA ILE A 248 19.31 11.31 -7.75
C ILE A 248 20.07 12.01 -8.89
N ASN A 249 21.20 11.44 -9.33
CA ASN A 249 22.04 11.99 -10.40
C ASN A 249 21.60 11.59 -11.83
N VAL A 250 20.44 10.95 -12.00
CA VAL A 250 19.88 10.69 -13.33
C VAL A 250 19.26 12.00 -13.85
N PRO A 251 19.73 12.57 -14.98
CA PRO A 251 19.18 13.82 -15.49
C PRO A 251 17.70 13.63 -15.86
N VAL A 252 16.83 14.37 -15.19
CA VAL A 252 15.39 14.45 -15.51
C VAL A 252 15.24 15.34 -16.76
N PRO A 253 14.70 14.85 -17.88
CA PRO A 253 14.42 15.69 -19.03
C PRO A 253 13.40 16.77 -18.64
N LYS A 254 13.76 18.04 -18.84
CA LYS A 254 12.82 19.16 -18.67
C LYS A 254 11.86 19.16 -19.86
N GLU A 255 10.65 18.66 -19.70
CA GLU A 255 9.55 18.97 -20.60
C GLU A 255 8.34 19.52 -19.83
N ASP A 256 7.74 20.54 -20.41
CA ASP A 256 6.76 21.45 -19.82
C ASP A 256 5.55 20.73 -19.22
N ALA A 257 5.23 21.12 -17.98
CA ALA A 257 4.05 20.72 -17.24
C ALA A 257 2.76 21.18 -17.95
N ARG A 258 2.30 20.43 -18.95
CA ARG A 258 0.94 20.58 -19.50
C ARG A 258 -0.01 19.67 -18.73
N VAL A 259 -1.13 20.27 -18.31
CA VAL A 259 -2.26 19.64 -17.63
C VAL A 259 -2.64 18.32 -18.32
N VAL A 260 -2.33 17.19 -17.69
CA VAL A 260 -2.62 15.86 -18.23
C VAL A 260 -4.11 15.57 -18.04
N LYS A 261 -4.90 15.74 -19.11
CA LYS A 261 -6.21 15.09 -19.23
C LYS A 261 -6.03 13.57 -19.24
N ARG A 262 -7.06 12.84 -18.81
CA ARG A 262 -7.12 11.36 -18.83
C ARG A 262 -6.49 10.85 -20.13
N PRO A 263 -5.44 10.02 -20.08
CA PRO A 263 -4.78 9.57 -21.29
C PRO A 263 -5.79 8.80 -22.17
N PRO A 264 -5.94 9.15 -23.46
CA PRO A 264 -6.93 8.55 -24.36
C PRO A 264 -6.87 7.02 -24.43
N PHE A 265 -5.70 6.44 -24.17
CA PHE A 265 -5.45 5.00 -24.27
C PHE A 265 -6.09 4.16 -23.15
N LEU A 266 -6.63 4.76 -22.08
CA LEU A 266 -7.33 4.01 -21.03
C LEU A 266 -8.75 3.57 -21.44
N GLU A 267 -9.31 4.13 -22.52
CA GLU A 267 -10.60 3.69 -23.08
C GLU A 267 -10.43 2.40 -23.91
N ASP A 268 -9.33 2.32 -24.68
CA ASP A 268 -9.05 1.23 -25.62
C ASP A 268 -8.68 -0.10 -24.93
N TYR A 269 -8.13 -0.05 -23.72
CA TYR A 269 -7.82 -1.25 -22.92
C TYR A 269 -9.03 -1.83 -22.17
N GLY A 270 -10.15 -1.10 -22.09
CA GLY A 270 -11.39 -1.60 -21.49
C GLY A 270 -11.92 -2.84 -22.21
N GLU A 271 -11.77 -2.90 -23.54
CA GLU A 271 -12.24 -4.02 -24.37
C GLU A 271 -11.29 -5.23 -24.31
N ARG A 272 -9.96 -5.03 -24.41
CA ARG A 272 -8.96 -6.11 -24.35
C ARG A 272 -8.90 -6.83 -23.00
N ILE A 273 -9.34 -6.19 -21.93
CA ILE A 273 -9.33 -6.78 -20.59
C ILE A 273 -10.49 -7.74 -20.39
N SER A 274 -11.57 -7.60 -21.15
CA SER A 274 -12.62 -8.62 -21.19
C SER A 274 -12.09 -9.97 -21.69
N GLU A 275 -11.09 -9.99 -22.59
CA GLU A 275 -10.46 -11.21 -23.10
C GLU A 275 -9.40 -11.79 -22.16
N VAL A 276 -8.57 -10.96 -21.52
CA VAL A 276 -7.54 -11.43 -20.57
C VAL A 276 -8.17 -11.95 -19.28
N THR A 277 -9.26 -11.33 -18.81
CA THR A 277 -9.96 -11.74 -17.58
C THR A 277 -10.88 -12.95 -17.77
N THR A 278 -11.26 -13.28 -19.01
CA THR A 278 -12.09 -14.47 -19.31
C THR A 278 -11.27 -15.72 -19.57
N ASN A 279 -10.04 -15.60 -20.08
CA ASN A 279 -9.25 -16.76 -20.50
C ASN A 279 -8.26 -17.32 -19.46
N SER A 280 -8.04 -16.68 -18.31
CA SER A 280 -7.01 -17.16 -17.36
C SER A 280 -7.35 -17.17 -15.87
N HIS A 281 -8.45 -16.60 -15.37
CA HIS A 281 -8.82 -16.69 -13.95
C HIS A 281 -10.34 -16.71 -13.70
N PRO A 282 -10.86 -17.53 -12.76
CA PRO A 282 -12.29 -17.84 -12.68
C PRO A 282 -13.13 -16.65 -12.21
N LYS A 283 -14.11 -16.25 -13.05
CA LYS A 283 -15.44 -15.63 -12.78
C LYS A 283 -15.60 -14.48 -11.75
N ILE A 284 -14.56 -14.03 -11.06
CA ILE A 284 -14.65 -13.07 -9.94
C ILE A 284 -14.54 -11.60 -10.41
N LEU A 285 -13.99 -11.35 -11.61
CA LEU A 285 -13.78 -10.01 -12.15
C LEU A 285 -14.99 -9.42 -12.89
N THR A 286 -16.10 -10.14 -13.05
CA THR A 286 -17.23 -9.65 -13.87
C THR A 286 -18.40 -9.11 -13.06
N THR A 287 -18.68 -9.58 -11.85
CA THR A 287 -19.96 -9.22 -11.19
C THR A 287 -19.87 -8.03 -10.24
N HIS A 288 -18.78 -7.88 -9.46
CA HIS A 288 -18.56 -6.71 -8.59
C HIS A 288 -17.77 -5.57 -9.26
N PHE A 289 -17.01 -5.86 -10.31
CA PHE A 289 -16.31 -4.84 -11.12
C PHE A 289 -17.23 -4.18 -12.17
N ARG A 290 -18.20 -4.91 -12.74
CA ARG A 290 -19.19 -4.30 -13.67
C ARG A 290 -20.15 -3.33 -12.96
N SER A 291 -20.57 -3.60 -11.73
CA SER A 291 -21.45 -2.69 -10.99
C SER A 291 -20.74 -1.41 -10.55
N GLY A 292 -19.43 -1.47 -10.29
CA GLY A 292 -18.57 -0.29 -10.10
C GLY A 292 -18.42 0.53 -11.38
N LEU A 293 -18.16 -0.12 -12.52
CA LEU A 293 -18.05 0.55 -13.83
C LEU A 293 -19.36 1.23 -14.28
N LEU A 294 -20.52 0.60 -14.05
CA LEU A 294 -21.82 1.19 -14.41
C LEU A 294 -22.20 2.42 -13.57
N LYS A 295 -21.69 2.55 -12.33
CA LYS A 295 -21.91 3.75 -11.50
C LYS A 295 -20.91 4.88 -11.78
N ILE A 296 -19.72 4.56 -12.29
CA ILE A 296 -18.67 5.55 -12.60
C ILE A 296 -18.94 6.24 -13.96
N ASN A 297 -19.74 5.64 -14.84
CA ASN A 297 -20.05 6.24 -16.14
C ASN A 297 -21.02 7.45 -16.09
N GLN A 298 -21.46 7.87 -14.89
CA GLN A 298 -22.37 9.01 -14.73
C GLN A 298 -21.80 10.19 -13.92
N SER A 299 -20.59 10.09 -13.36
CA SER A 299 -19.93 11.20 -12.65
C SER A 299 -18.66 11.64 -13.37
N SER A 300 -18.78 12.67 -14.20
CA SER A 300 -17.70 13.31 -14.96
C SER A 300 -16.70 14.10 -14.09
N LYS A 301 -16.44 13.69 -12.84
CA LYS A 301 -15.54 14.37 -11.90
C LYS A 301 -14.66 13.37 -11.15
N TYR A 302 -13.43 13.18 -11.64
CA TYR A 302 -12.35 12.58 -10.86
C TYR A 302 -11.77 13.65 -9.92
N VAL A 303 -11.58 13.31 -8.63
CA VAL A 303 -10.73 14.09 -7.72
C VAL A 303 -9.31 13.55 -7.85
N THR A 304 -8.57 14.05 -8.83
CA THR A 304 -7.10 13.95 -8.81
C THR A 304 -6.60 14.99 -7.82
N GLN A 305 -6.10 14.57 -6.66
CA GLN A 305 -5.37 15.49 -5.81
C GLN A 305 -4.07 15.87 -6.52
N LYS A 306 -3.95 17.15 -6.90
CA LYS A 306 -2.67 17.71 -7.37
C LYS A 306 -1.63 17.51 -6.25
N ASN A 307 -0.60 16.73 -6.53
CA ASN A 307 0.68 16.84 -5.84
C ASN A 307 1.32 18.16 -6.33
N THR A 308 1.09 19.25 -5.62
CA THR A 308 1.84 20.49 -5.81
C THR A 308 3.12 20.40 -5.00
N HIS A 309 4.23 20.03 -5.64
CA HIS A 309 5.58 20.37 -5.19
C HIS A 309 6.36 20.98 -6.35
N TYR A 310 7.32 21.82 -5.97
CA TYR A 310 8.20 22.71 -6.75
C TYR A 310 7.65 24.12 -7.00
N ASP A 311 7.79 24.96 -5.96
CA ASP A 311 8.60 26.19 -6.01
C ASP A 311 9.53 26.21 -4.78
#